data_AF-A0A514XMG9-F1
#
_entry.id   AF-A0A514XMG9-F1
#
_cell.length_a   1.000
_cell.length_b   1.000
_cell.length_c   1.000
_cell.angle_alpha   90.00
_cell.angle_beta   90.00
_cell.angle_gamma   90.00
#
_symmetry.space_group_name_H-M   'P 1'
#
loop_
_entity.id
_entity.type
_entity.pdbx_description
1 polymer ?
#
loop_
_entity_poly.entity_id
_entity_poly.type
_entity_poly.pdbx_seq_one_letter_code
_entity_poly.pdbx_strand_id
1 'polypeptide(L)'
;MKNQILKLIYLIATIFLVLIQQAHASGTVVGNGGDPVFEFLRATRESMNATMKFVLSQPEEKEKFCQTNRLSVEQVQFCRDFFFKVGQQILMLSSGDKPTDFVLREEPLYVQGPDGKAMSVAARTSLGPEGAIEFHRDSMRTMAPVQVLFLITHEFEHKALFEGKAVTDNEKIGPFKSGRDLLDAVATSLVSVAKRKGKIGSQFGIRDLFACDASNGTGQFGAQIAGSRLFQDENLMTYETSVGGNPMEGSIYFQEDYNTVLRLKFVITEPNNCGEETNGRKTVVEILRSKATDKGRDETVVSTVIFADNPICKSTLRMIVRYGEIQFSCQYFASEGTTSSPFSTGLRKK
;
A
#
# COMPACT_ATOMS: atom_id res chain seq x y z
N MET A 1 -40.79 -53.09 4.16
CA MET A 1 -40.98 -51.63 4.31
C MET A 1 -40.02 -50.98 5.32
N LYS A 2 -39.95 -51.43 6.58
CA LYS A 2 -39.06 -50.82 7.62
C LYS A 2 -37.59 -50.68 7.20
N ASN A 3 -37.01 -51.69 6.54
CA ASN A 3 -35.61 -51.63 6.09
C ASN A 3 -35.33 -50.65 4.95
N GLN A 4 -36.33 -50.25 4.15
CA GLN A 4 -36.12 -49.24 3.10
C GLN A 4 -36.17 -47.82 3.65
N ILE A 5 -37.05 -47.58 4.63
CA ILE A 5 -37.13 -46.29 5.33
C ILE A 5 -35.81 -46.02 6.08
N LEU A 6 -35.24 -47.04 6.74
CA LEU A 6 -33.98 -46.90 7.45
C LEU A 6 -32.81 -46.55 6.51
N LYS A 7 -32.73 -47.18 5.32
CA LYS A 7 -31.71 -46.86 4.32
C LYS A 7 -31.84 -45.44 3.77
N LEU A 8 -33.07 -44.95 3.59
CA LEU A 8 -33.32 -43.59 3.12
C LEU A 8 -32.89 -42.55 4.17
N ILE A 9 -33.16 -42.81 5.46
CA ILE A 9 -32.73 -41.92 6.56
C ILE A 9 -31.21 -41.87 6.64
N TYR A 10 -30.51 -43.01 6.54
CA TYR A 10 -29.05 -43.02 6.51
C TYR A 10 -28.51 -42.25 5.30
N LEU A 11 -29.07 -42.43 4.11
CA LEU A 11 -28.63 -41.72 2.91
C LEU A 11 -28.79 -40.20 3.06
N ILE A 12 -29.93 -39.73 3.58
CA ILE A 12 -30.19 -38.31 3.83
C ILE A 12 -29.22 -37.77 4.87
N ALA A 13 -28.96 -38.50 5.96
CA ALA A 13 -28.01 -38.10 6.99
C ALA A 13 -26.57 -38.00 6.46
N THR A 14 -26.13 -38.94 5.62
CA THR A 14 -24.79 -38.89 5.00
C THR A 14 -24.66 -37.75 4.01
N ILE A 15 -25.68 -37.47 3.20
CA ILE A 15 -25.70 -36.30 2.29
C ILE A 15 -25.64 -35.00 3.10
N PHE A 16 -26.37 -34.92 4.22
CA PHE A 16 -26.35 -33.74 5.09
C PHE A 16 -24.98 -33.56 5.76
N LEU A 17 -24.31 -34.64 6.18
CA LEU A 17 -22.94 -34.60 6.73
C LEU A 17 -21.89 -34.18 5.70
N VAL A 18 -22.01 -34.62 4.44
CA VAL A 18 -21.12 -34.20 3.35
C VAL A 18 -21.32 -32.73 2.99
N LEU A 19 -22.56 -32.23 3.01
CA LEU A 19 -22.87 -30.81 2.77
C LEU A 19 -22.36 -29.91 3.92
N ILE A 20 -22.41 -30.37 5.17
CA ILE A 20 -21.84 -29.64 6.32
C ILE A 20 -20.30 -29.64 6.26
N GLN A 21 -19.66 -30.72 5.79
CA GLN A 21 -18.21 -30.73 5.59
C GLN A 21 -17.74 -29.81 4.45
N GLN A 22 -18.56 -29.56 3.42
CA GLN A 22 -18.23 -28.58 2.37
C GLN A 22 -18.45 -27.12 2.81
N ALA A 23 -19.33 -26.86 3.80
CA ALA A 23 -19.52 -25.51 4.36
C ALA A 23 -18.43 -25.11 5.37
N HIS A 24 -17.65 -26.07 5.89
CA HIS A 24 -16.56 -25.83 6.85
C HIS A 24 -15.17 -26.20 6.34
N ALA A 25 -15.02 -26.41 5.02
CA ALA A 25 -13.72 -26.31 4.36
C ALA A 25 -13.35 -24.83 4.18
N SER A 26 -13.33 -24.08 5.29
CA SER A 26 -12.38 -22.99 5.45
C SER A 26 -11.02 -23.63 5.25
N GLY A 27 -10.37 -23.29 4.14
CA GLY A 27 -9.03 -23.76 3.85
C GLY A 27 -8.07 -23.27 4.93
N THR A 28 -7.90 -24.05 5.99
CA THR A 28 -6.68 -24.04 6.77
C THR A 28 -5.61 -24.64 5.87
N VAL A 29 -4.81 -23.78 5.23
CA VAL A 29 -3.64 -24.22 4.48
C VAL A 29 -2.43 -23.42 4.98
N VAL A 30 -1.72 -24.02 5.91
CA VAL A 30 -0.29 -23.80 6.07
C VAL A 30 0.34 -24.27 4.74
N GLY A 31 0.55 -23.33 3.80
CA GLY A 31 1.07 -23.62 2.45
C GLY A 31 0.46 -22.85 1.26
N ASN A 32 -0.60 -22.04 1.44
CA ASN A 32 -1.15 -21.15 0.40
C ASN A 32 -0.83 -19.69 0.77
N GLY A 33 0.01 -19.01 -0.01
CA GLY A 33 0.21 -17.56 0.17
C GLY A 33 -1.14 -16.85 0.13
N GLY A 34 -1.46 -16.11 1.20
CA GLY A 34 -2.66 -15.28 1.25
C GLY A 34 -2.70 -14.32 0.06
N ASP A 35 -3.90 -14.00 -0.42
CA ASP A 35 -4.10 -13.07 -1.52
C ASP A 35 -3.41 -11.73 -1.19
N PRO A 36 -2.33 -11.34 -1.90
CA PRO A 36 -1.55 -10.14 -1.55
C PRO A 36 -2.40 -8.86 -1.56
N VAL A 37 -3.47 -8.83 -2.36
CA VAL A 37 -4.41 -7.71 -2.42
C VAL A 37 -5.25 -7.67 -1.14
N PHE A 38 -5.65 -8.83 -0.64
CA PHE A 38 -6.41 -8.92 0.60
C PHE A 38 -5.55 -8.53 1.81
N GLU A 39 -4.30 -8.99 1.86
CA GLU A 39 -3.35 -8.58 2.89
C GLU A 39 -3.07 -7.07 2.85
N PHE A 40 -3.00 -6.49 1.65
CA PHE A 40 -2.87 -5.04 1.46
C PHE A 40 -4.07 -4.26 2.02
N LEU A 41 -5.28 -4.70 1.72
CA LEU A 41 -6.50 -4.09 2.25
C LEU A 41 -6.56 -4.23 3.78
N ARG A 42 -6.19 -5.40 4.32
CA ARG A 42 -6.19 -5.66 5.77
C ARG A 42 -5.21 -4.75 6.50
N ALA A 43 -3.97 -4.66 6.05
CA ALA A 43 -2.99 -3.78 6.65
C ALA A 43 -3.43 -2.30 6.58
N THR A 44 -3.97 -1.89 5.43
CA THR A 44 -4.45 -0.51 5.25
C THR A 44 -5.63 -0.20 6.19
N ARG A 45 -6.52 -1.17 6.45
CA ARG A 45 -7.56 -1.06 7.48
C ARG A 45 -6.96 -0.90 8.88
N GLU A 46 -5.92 -1.66 9.22
CA GLU A 46 -5.22 -1.51 10.51
C GLU A 46 -4.59 -0.12 10.66
N SER A 47 -4.01 0.43 9.59
CA SER A 47 -3.51 1.82 9.52
C SER A 47 -4.60 2.85 9.72
N MET A 48 -5.77 2.66 9.09
CA MET A 48 -6.94 3.51 9.29
C MET A 48 -7.34 3.51 10.76
N ASN A 49 -7.52 2.33 11.34
CA ASN A 49 -7.94 2.17 12.73
C ASN A 49 -6.96 2.79 13.72
N ALA A 50 -5.67 2.57 13.53
CA ALA A 50 -4.63 3.17 14.37
C ALA A 50 -4.65 4.70 14.27
N THR A 51 -4.83 5.24 13.07
CA THR A 51 -4.89 6.70 12.84
C THR A 51 -6.16 7.30 13.47
N MET A 52 -7.31 6.66 13.31
CA MET A 52 -8.56 7.12 13.91
C MET A 52 -8.48 7.12 15.44
N LYS A 53 -8.00 6.04 16.05
CA LYS A 53 -7.78 5.97 17.52
C LYS A 53 -6.86 7.09 18.01
N PHE A 54 -5.82 7.41 17.23
CA PHE A 54 -4.92 8.51 17.54
C PHE A 54 -5.63 9.87 17.48
N VAL A 55 -6.33 10.19 16.39
CA VAL A 55 -7.09 11.47 16.27
C VAL A 55 -8.16 11.59 17.37
N LEU A 56 -8.86 10.51 17.69
CA LEU A 56 -9.92 10.49 18.70
C LEU A 56 -9.39 10.64 20.14
N SER A 57 -8.12 10.33 20.40
CA SER A 57 -7.51 10.38 21.74
C SER A 57 -6.69 11.65 22.01
N GLN A 58 -6.19 12.32 20.97
CA GLN A 58 -5.26 13.44 21.13
C GLN A 58 -5.95 14.81 20.93
N PRO A 59 -6.08 15.65 21.98
CA PRO A 59 -6.79 16.93 21.90
C PRO A 59 -6.27 17.87 20.80
N GLU A 60 -4.95 18.01 20.65
CA GLU A 60 -4.36 18.87 19.61
C GLU A 60 -4.70 18.41 18.19
N GLU A 61 -4.79 17.10 17.98
CA GLU A 61 -5.18 16.55 16.68
C GLU A 61 -6.66 16.75 16.42
N LYS A 62 -7.50 16.73 17.47
CA LYS A 62 -8.91 17.09 17.32
C LYS A 62 -9.12 18.50 16.83
N GLU A 63 -8.29 19.43 17.28
CA GLU A 63 -8.33 20.82 16.85
C GLU A 63 -7.88 21.01 15.40
N LYS A 64 -6.80 20.32 15.03
CA LYS A 64 -6.17 20.41 13.70
C LYS A 64 -6.87 19.56 12.63
N PHE A 65 -7.71 18.60 13.01
CA PHE A 65 -8.40 17.73 12.06
C PHE A 65 -9.29 18.54 11.10
N CYS A 66 -9.32 18.17 9.82
CA CYS A 66 -9.95 18.94 8.73
C CYS A 66 -9.43 20.38 8.51
N GLN A 67 -8.40 20.85 9.22
CA GLN A 67 -7.83 22.17 8.95
C GLN A 67 -7.03 22.14 7.63
N THR A 68 -7.60 22.73 6.59
CA THR A 68 -6.98 22.88 5.28
C THR A 68 -7.41 24.18 4.63
N ASN A 69 -6.53 24.79 3.84
CA ASN A 69 -6.78 26.04 3.13
C ASN A 69 -7.87 25.91 2.04
N ARG A 70 -8.38 24.70 1.78
CA ARG A 70 -9.40 24.41 0.76
C ARG A 70 -10.83 24.42 1.30
N LEU A 71 -11.02 24.38 2.61
CA LEU A 71 -12.33 24.36 3.25
C LEU A 71 -12.65 25.71 3.89
N SER A 72 -13.90 26.14 3.82
CA SER A 72 -14.38 27.28 4.60
C SER A 72 -14.39 26.95 6.10
N VAL A 73 -14.43 27.97 6.96
CA VAL A 73 -14.52 27.78 8.42
C VAL A 73 -15.72 26.90 8.81
N GLU A 74 -16.88 27.11 8.16
CA GLU A 74 -18.08 26.30 8.36
C GLU A 74 -17.87 24.84 7.93
N GLN A 75 -17.21 24.60 6.80
CA GLN A 75 -16.88 23.26 6.31
C GLN A 75 -15.89 22.54 7.22
N VAL A 76 -14.88 23.23 7.73
CA VAL A 76 -13.93 22.65 8.70
C VAL A 76 -14.66 22.22 9.97
N GLN A 77 -15.52 23.09 10.51
CA GLN A 77 -16.29 22.78 11.71
C GLN A 77 -17.23 21.58 11.50
N PHE A 78 -17.93 21.54 10.36
CA PHE A 78 -18.85 20.45 10.03
C PHE A 78 -18.11 19.12 9.78
N CYS A 79 -16.97 19.15 9.08
CA CYS A 79 -16.11 17.98 8.84
C CYS A 79 -15.60 17.37 10.16
N ARG A 80 -15.16 18.22 11.10
CA ARG A 80 -14.74 17.78 12.44
C ARG A 80 -15.92 17.18 13.20
N ASP A 81 -17.04 17.88 13.28
CA ASP A 81 -18.24 17.40 13.99
C ASP A 81 -18.71 16.03 13.44
N PHE A 82 -18.77 15.90 12.12
CA PHE A 82 -19.04 14.63 11.45
C PHE A 82 -18.10 13.53 11.92
N PHE A 83 -16.78 13.69 11.74
CA PHE A 83 -15.79 12.68 12.11
C PHE A 83 -15.88 12.28 13.59
N PHE A 84 -16.03 13.25 14.50
CA PHE A 84 -16.08 12.94 15.94
C PHE A 84 -17.39 12.28 16.37
N LYS A 85 -18.50 12.52 15.67
CA LYS A 85 -19.78 11.82 15.90
C LYS A 85 -19.78 10.40 15.36
N VAL A 86 -19.14 10.14 14.22
CA VAL A 86 -19.17 8.81 13.57
C VAL A 86 -17.94 7.93 13.85
N GLY A 87 -16.81 8.51 14.28
CA GLY A 87 -15.52 7.83 14.33
C GLY A 87 -15.49 6.58 15.23
N GLN A 88 -16.22 6.58 16.34
CA GLN A 88 -16.33 5.37 17.19
C GLN A 88 -17.17 4.26 16.51
N GLN A 89 -18.23 4.63 15.79
CA GLN A 89 -19.01 3.66 15.01
C GLN A 89 -18.14 3.01 13.94
N ILE A 90 -17.34 3.81 13.22
CA ILE A 90 -16.40 3.31 12.21
C ILE A 90 -15.40 2.34 12.83
N LEU A 91 -14.81 2.65 13.99
CA LEU A 91 -13.89 1.74 14.68
C LEU A 91 -14.54 0.42 15.10
N MET A 92 -15.79 0.46 15.55
CA MET A 92 -16.56 -0.75 15.86
C MET A 92 -16.84 -1.56 14.59
N LEU A 93 -17.22 -0.90 13.50
CA LEU A 93 -17.49 -1.55 12.22
C LEU A 93 -16.21 -2.09 11.57
N SER A 94 -15.05 -1.52 11.83
CA SER A 94 -13.80 -1.98 11.22
C SER A 94 -13.06 -3.05 12.02
N SER A 95 -13.27 -3.10 13.35
CA SER A 95 -12.48 -3.93 14.27
C SER A 95 -13.24 -4.53 15.46
N GLY A 96 -14.56 -4.38 15.53
CA GLY A 96 -15.40 -4.98 16.56
C GLY A 96 -15.67 -6.47 16.34
N ASP A 97 -16.60 -7.03 17.13
CA ASP A 97 -16.93 -8.47 17.15
C ASP A 97 -17.47 -9.00 15.81
N LYS A 98 -18.08 -8.11 15.01
CA LYS A 98 -18.56 -8.38 13.65
C LYS A 98 -18.06 -7.27 12.73
N PRO A 99 -16.78 -7.31 12.33
CA PRO A 99 -16.23 -6.29 11.47
C PRO A 99 -16.84 -6.39 10.08
N THR A 100 -17.01 -5.26 9.40
CA THR A 100 -17.41 -5.17 8.01
C THR A 100 -16.44 -5.98 7.15
N ASP A 101 -16.99 -6.90 6.36
CA ASP A 101 -16.20 -7.72 5.45
C ASP A 101 -15.68 -6.90 4.26
N PHE A 102 -14.47 -7.25 3.81
CA PHE A 102 -13.97 -6.84 2.50
C PHE A 102 -14.17 -7.97 1.51
N VAL A 103 -14.81 -7.66 0.39
CA VAL A 103 -15.02 -8.62 -0.70
C VAL A 103 -14.25 -8.16 -1.92
N LEU A 104 -13.29 -8.96 -2.37
CA LEU A 104 -12.59 -8.72 -3.62
C LEU A 104 -13.41 -9.28 -4.78
N ARG A 105 -13.72 -8.42 -5.75
CA ARG A 105 -14.41 -8.77 -7.00
C ARG A 105 -13.42 -8.75 -8.16
N GLU A 106 -13.46 -9.78 -8.99
CA GLU A 106 -12.71 -9.83 -10.25
C GLU A 106 -13.35 -8.93 -11.33
N GLU A 107 -14.68 -8.72 -11.25
CA GLU A 107 -15.44 -7.91 -12.20
C GLU A 107 -15.43 -6.42 -11.81
N PRO A 108 -15.46 -5.49 -12.79
CA PRO A 108 -15.58 -4.06 -12.52
C PRO A 108 -16.82 -3.72 -11.69
N LEU A 109 -16.65 -2.81 -10.73
CA LEU A 109 -17.74 -2.31 -9.90
C LEU A 109 -18.35 -1.05 -10.50
N TYR A 110 -19.67 -0.89 -10.31
CA TYR A 110 -20.40 0.28 -10.79
C TYR A 110 -21.31 0.87 -9.71
N VAL A 111 -21.39 2.19 -9.68
CA VAL A 111 -22.35 2.97 -8.87
C VAL A 111 -23.09 3.96 -9.76
N GLN A 112 -24.20 4.51 -9.26
CA GLN A 112 -24.94 5.54 -9.98
C GLN A 112 -24.24 6.90 -9.82
N GLY A 113 -23.78 7.45 -10.95
CA GLY A 113 -23.20 8.79 -11.01
C GLY A 113 -24.25 9.90 -10.82
N PRO A 114 -23.80 11.16 -10.70
CA PRO A 114 -24.70 12.31 -10.49
C PRO A 114 -25.69 12.53 -11.63
N ASP A 115 -25.38 12.08 -12.85
CA ASP A 115 -26.24 12.14 -14.03
C ASP A 115 -27.18 10.92 -14.16
N GLY A 116 -27.19 10.04 -13.15
CA GLY A 116 -27.98 8.83 -13.12
C GLY A 116 -27.39 7.67 -13.91
N LYS A 117 -26.24 7.84 -14.60
CA LYS A 117 -25.59 6.78 -15.38
C LYS A 117 -24.64 5.96 -14.52
N ALA A 118 -24.39 4.72 -14.94
CA ALA A 118 -23.43 3.85 -14.26
C ALA A 118 -22.00 4.40 -14.43
N MET A 119 -21.29 4.52 -13.32
CA MET A 119 -19.89 4.96 -13.23
C MET A 119 -19.04 3.84 -12.64
N SER A 120 -17.93 3.52 -13.30
CA SER A 120 -16.97 2.52 -12.81
C SER A 120 -16.23 3.06 -11.58
N VAL A 121 -16.09 2.22 -10.55
CA VAL A 121 -15.47 2.59 -9.28
C VAL A 121 -14.54 1.50 -8.76
N ALA A 122 -13.60 1.90 -7.91
CA ALA A 122 -12.64 0.99 -7.28
C ALA A 122 -13.22 0.25 -6.07
N ALA A 123 -14.21 0.85 -5.41
CA ALA A 123 -14.95 0.23 -4.33
C ALA A 123 -16.44 0.60 -4.40
N ARG A 124 -17.28 -0.23 -3.81
CA ARG A 124 -18.71 0.00 -3.61
C ARG A 124 -19.12 -0.50 -2.24
N THR A 125 -19.89 0.30 -1.54
CA THR A 125 -20.32 0.00 -0.18
C THR A 125 -21.84 -0.12 -0.07
N SER A 126 -22.29 -1.13 0.67
CA SER A 126 -23.67 -1.17 1.15
C SER A 126 -23.85 -0.13 2.25
N LEU A 127 -24.73 0.85 2.02
CA LEU A 127 -24.98 1.96 2.95
C LEU A 127 -25.44 1.47 4.32
N GLY A 128 -24.96 2.13 5.38
CA GLY A 128 -25.27 1.77 6.75
C GLY A 128 -24.44 0.59 7.27
N PRO A 129 -24.69 0.13 8.51
CA PRO A 129 -23.77 -0.75 9.23
C PRO A 129 -23.67 -2.16 8.64
N GLU A 130 -24.68 -2.62 7.89
CA GLU A 130 -24.78 -4.01 7.39
C GLU A 130 -24.24 -4.16 5.96
N GLY A 131 -23.73 -5.35 5.63
CA GLY A 131 -23.17 -5.67 4.32
C GLY A 131 -21.70 -5.31 4.15
N ALA A 132 -21.08 -5.82 3.09
CA ALA A 132 -19.64 -5.69 2.84
C ALA A 132 -19.26 -4.35 2.17
N ILE A 133 -17.97 -4.06 2.20
CA ILE A 133 -17.32 -3.14 1.28
C ILE A 133 -16.68 -4.00 0.18
N GLU A 134 -17.11 -3.79 -1.05
CA GLU A 134 -16.61 -4.52 -2.20
C GLU A 134 -15.51 -3.72 -2.87
N PHE A 135 -14.40 -4.36 -3.22
CA PHE A 135 -13.29 -3.75 -3.94
C PHE A 135 -13.07 -4.48 -5.25
N HIS A 136 -12.84 -3.71 -6.32
CA HIS A 136 -12.40 -4.26 -7.58
C HIS A 136 -10.91 -4.64 -7.45
N ARG A 137 -10.58 -5.93 -7.65
CA ARG A 137 -9.24 -6.48 -7.41
C ARG A 137 -8.17 -5.71 -8.15
N ASP A 138 -8.34 -5.52 -9.46
CA ASP A 138 -7.31 -4.92 -10.29
C ASP A 138 -7.11 -3.44 -9.97
N SER A 139 -8.15 -2.74 -9.50
CA SER A 139 -8.00 -1.40 -8.95
C SER A 139 -7.16 -1.41 -7.67
N MET A 140 -7.36 -2.37 -6.77
CA MET A 140 -6.61 -2.41 -5.50
C MET A 140 -5.16 -2.78 -5.66
N ARG A 141 -4.83 -3.61 -6.66
CA ARG A 141 -3.43 -3.86 -6.98
C ARG A 141 -2.73 -2.53 -7.31
N THR A 142 -3.41 -1.61 -8.01
CA THR A 142 -2.78 -0.43 -8.62
C THR A 142 -2.72 0.84 -7.81
N MET A 143 -3.41 0.88 -6.70
CA MET A 143 -3.44 2.05 -5.85
C MET A 143 -2.25 2.09 -4.89
N ALA A 144 -1.70 3.29 -4.70
CA ALA A 144 -0.72 3.54 -3.64
C ALA A 144 -1.37 3.33 -2.26
N PRO A 145 -0.60 3.02 -1.20
CA PRO A 145 -1.16 2.78 0.13
C PRO A 145 -1.97 3.95 0.67
N VAL A 146 -1.55 5.17 0.33
CA VAL A 146 -2.24 6.41 0.73
C VAL A 146 -3.58 6.58 0.01
N GLN A 147 -3.72 6.06 -1.21
CA GLN A 147 -4.98 6.07 -1.98
C GLN A 147 -5.92 4.98 -1.48
N VAL A 148 -5.39 3.79 -1.15
CA VAL A 148 -6.20 2.74 -0.54
C VAL A 148 -6.66 3.14 0.85
N LEU A 149 -5.82 3.84 1.64
CA LEU A 149 -6.25 4.37 2.93
C LEU A 149 -7.36 5.41 2.75
N PHE A 150 -7.20 6.34 1.80
CA PHE A 150 -8.23 7.30 1.46
C PHE A 150 -9.55 6.59 1.12
N LEU A 151 -9.52 5.64 0.19
CA LEU A 151 -10.69 4.91 -0.27
C LEU A 151 -11.36 4.12 0.86
N ILE A 152 -10.59 3.31 1.60
CA ILE A 152 -11.13 2.55 2.74
C ILE A 152 -11.77 3.49 3.76
N THR A 153 -11.14 4.63 4.04
CA THR A 153 -11.70 5.62 4.98
C THR A 153 -13.04 6.16 4.47
N HIS A 154 -13.09 6.59 3.20
CA HIS A 154 -14.33 7.04 2.55
C HIS A 154 -15.44 5.99 2.63
N GLU A 155 -15.14 4.75 2.24
CA GLU A 155 -16.13 3.67 2.24
C GLU A 155 -16.64 3.34 3.64
N PHE A 156 -15.79 3.39 4.67
CA PHE A 156 -16.24 3.19 6.05
C PHE A 156 -17.15 4.31 6.56
N GLU A 157 -17.05 5.52 6.03
CA GLU A 157 -17.93 6.61 6.42
C GLU A 157 -19.36 6.41 5.90
N HIS A 158 -19.56 5.76 4.74
CA HIS A 158 -20.88 5.30 4.27
C HIS A 158 -21.53 4.26 5.18
N LYS A 159 -20.72 3.53 5.98
CA LYS A 159 -21.22 2.51 6.91
C LYS A 159 -21.78 3.10 8.20
N ALA A 160 -21.30 4.28 8.59
CA ALA A 160 -21.69 4.90 9.85
C ALA A 160 -22.97 5.74 9.70
N LEU A 161 -23.71 5.88 10.81
CA LEU A 161 -24.91 6.70 10.84
C LEU A 161 -24.59 8.07 11.44
N PHE A 162 -24.74 9.11 10.64
CA PHE A 162 -24.70 10.50 11.09
C PHE A 162 -26.13 11.02 11.23
N GLU A 163 -26.50 11.47 12.43
CA GLU A 163 -27.86 11.92 12.74
C GLU A 163 -28.95 10.89 12.38
N GLY A 164 -28.61 9.60 12.54
CA GLY A 164 -29.52 8.47 12.30
C GLY A 164 -29.60 8.03 10.84
N LYS A 165 -28.82 8.61 9.91
CA LYS A 165 -28.82 8.24 8.49
C LYS A 165 -27.40 7.97 7.97
N ALA A 166 -27.29 7.03 7.04
CA ALA A 166 -26.06 6.81 6.29
C ALA A 166 -25.90 7.92 5.26
N VAL A 167 -24.69 8.47 5.14
CA VAL A 167 -24.39 9.50 4.13
C VAL A 167 -24.20 8.82 2.78
N THR A 168 -24.76 9.40 1.73
CA THR A 168 -24.61 8.98 0.34
C THR A 168 -23.73 9.95 -0.43
N ASP A 169 -23.11 9.49 -1.52
CA ASP A 169 -22.19 10.34 -2.29
C ASP A 169 -22.86 11.59 -2.89
N ASN A 170 -24.12 11.48 -3.31
CA ASN A 170 -24.77 12.49 -4.16
C ASN A 170 -25.71 13.44 -3.40
N GLU A 171 -26.01 13.17 -2.12
CA GLU A 171 -26.92 14.04 -1.37
C GLU A 171 -26.21 15.29 -0.85
N LYS A 172 -26.94 16.41 -0.75
CA LYS A 172 -26.42 17.60 -0.11
C LYS A 172 -26.38 17.40 1.41
N ILE A 173 -25.24 17.70 2.04
CA ILE A 173 -25.07 17.59 3.50
C ILE A 173 -24.35 18.81 4.07
N GLY A 174 -24.99 19.47 5.05
CA GLY A 174 -24.42 20.65 5.71
C GLY A 174 -23.93 21.72 4.73
N PRO A 175 -22.71 22.28 4.94
CA PRO A 175 -22.09 23.27 4.07
C PRO A 175 -21.37 22.66 2.85
N PHE A 176 -21.44 21.35 2.63
CA PHE A 176 -20.85 20.67 1.49
C PHE A 176 -21.86 20.57 0.34
N LYS A 177 -21.38 20.53 -0.91
CA LYS A 177 -22.27 20.43 -2.07
C LYS A 177 -22.83 19.02 -2.20
N SER A 178 -22.04 18.02 -1.80
CA SER A 178 -22.40 16.61 -1.82
C SER A 178 -21.82 15.88 -0.60
N GLY A 179 -22.37 14.71 -0.28
CA GLY A 179 -21.83 13.81 0.73
C GLY A 179 -20.42 13.39 0.37
N ARG A 180 -20.14 13.11 -0.90
CA ARG A 180 -18.79 12.82 -1.40
C ARG A 180 -17.78 13.89 -0.97
N ASP A 181 -18.10 15.18 -1.13
CA ASP A 181 -17.18 16.26 -0.75
C ASP A 181 -16.85 16.25 0.76
N LEU A 182 -17.83 15.90 1.60
CA LEU A 182 -17.62 15.74 3.04
C LEU A 182 -16.74 14.53 3.33
N LEU A 183 -17.09 13.37 2.75
CA LEU A 183 -16.37 12.12 3.03
C LEU A 183 -14.92 12.19 2.55
N ASP A 184 -14.70 12.76 1.35
CA ASP A 184 -13.37 13.03 0.80
C ASP A 184 -12.56 13.96 1.72
N ALA A 185 -13.19 14.97 2.33
CA ALA A 185 -12.52 15.89 3.25
C ALA A 185 -12.05 15.19 4.53
N VAL A 186 -12.85 14.29 5.08
CA VAL A 186 -12.52 13.50 6.26
C VAL A 186 -11.43 12.49 5.94
N ALA A 187 -11.59 11.73 4.85
CA ALA A 187 -10.60 10.77 4.37
C ALA A 187 -9.24 11.44 4.09
N THR A 188 -9.24 12.61 3.44
CA THR A 188 -8.02 13.40 3.19
C THR A 188 -7.34 13.79 4.51
N SER A 189 -8.12 14.22 5.50
CA SER A 189 -7.61 14.64 6.81
C SER A 189 -7.00 13.46 7.56
N LEU A 190 -7.68 12.31 7.55
CA LEU A 190 -7.16 11.09 8.16
C LEU A 190 -5.86 10.62 7.48
N VAL A 191 -5.81 10.63 6.15
CA VAL A 191 -4.60 10.30 5.39
C VAL A 191 -3.46 11.25 5.74
N SER A 192 -3.75 12.54 5.91
CA SER A 192 -2.74 13.55 6.25
C SER A 192 -2.14 13.30 7.64
N VAL A 193 -2.98 12.96 8.63
CA VAL A 193 -2.51 12.53 9.95
C VAL A 193 -1.72 11.23 9.85
N ALA A 194 -2.24 10.24 9.12
CA ALA A 194 -1.57 8.96 8.95
C ALA A 194 -0.17 9.13 8.34
N LYS A 195 -0.05 9.99 7.31
CA LYS A 195 1.22 10.34 6.67
C LYS A 195 2.17 11.00 7.65
N ARG A 196 1.76 12.09 8.30
CA ARG A 196 2.58 12.83 9.27
C ARG A 196 3.02 11.97 10.45
N LYS A 197 2.22 10.95 10.82
CA LYS A 197 2.51 10.02 11.93
C LYS A 197 3.15 8.70 11.47
N GLY A 198 3.51 8.56 10.20
CA GLY A 198 4.12 7.34 9.65
C GLY A 198 3.25 6.09 9.75
N LYS A 199 1.93 6.25 9.88
CA LYS A 199 0.94 5.16 10.00
C LYS A 199 0.53 4.58 8.66
N ILE A 200 0.85 5.23 7.54
CA ILE A 200 0.58 4.76 6.17
C ILE A 200 1.78 5.02 5.26
N GLY A 201 1.94 4.21 4.22
CA GLY A 201 3.10 4.26 3.32
C GLY A 201 4.27 3.36 3.77
N SER A 202 4.36 3.05 5.07
CA SER A 202 5.32 2.09 5.65
C SER A 202 4.95 0.62 5.44
N GLN A 203 3.69 0.33 5.12
CA GLN A 203 3.18 -1.04 5.03
C GLN A 203 3.32 -1.66 3.63
N PHE A 204 3.42 -0.83 2.58
CA PHE A 204 3.61 -1.26 1.18
C PHE A 204 4.42 -0.19 0.44
N GLY A 205 5.74 -0.22 0.63
CA GLY A 205 6.69 0.47 -0.21
C GLY A 205 7.02 -0.41 -1.41
N ILE A 206 6.86 0.12 -2.60
CA ILE A 206 7.37 -0.44 -3.86
C ILE A 206 8.82 -0.98 -3.67
N ARG A 207 8.98 -2.30 -3.68
CA ARG A 207 10.27 -2.99 -3.54
C ARG A 207 10.91 -3.10 -4.91
N ASP A 208 11.61 -2.06 -5.34
CA ASP A 208 12.37 -2.10 -6.59
C ASP A 208 13.47 -3.18 -6.50
N LEU A 209 13.45 -4.10 -7.46
CA LEU A 209 14.32 -5.26 -7.58
C LEU A 209 15.40 -4.96 -8.63
N PHE A 210 16.66 -5.14 -8.26
CA PHE A 210 17.80 -4.88 -9.14
C PHE A 210 18.70 -6.12 -9.17
N ALA A 211 19.00 -6.63 -10.35
CA ALA A 211 20.06 -7.60 -10.53
C ALA A 211 21.35 -6.83 -10.81
N CYS A 212 22.35 -6.88 -9.92
CA CYS A 212 23.63 -6.27 -10.22
C CYS A 212 24.84 -7.20 -10.05
N ASP A 213 25.92 -6.79 -10.68
CA ASP A 213 27.24 -7.38 -10.57
C ASP A 213 28.28 -6.31 -10.25
N ALA A 214 29.36 -6.73 -9.60
CA ALA A 214 30.56 -5.93 -9.38
C ALA A 214 31.76 -6.63 -10.03
N SER A 215 32.64 -5.86 -10.66
CA SER A 215 33.81 -6.38 -11.35
C SER A 215 35.01 -5.44 -11.18
N ASN A 216 36.22 -5.98 -11.24
CA ASN A 216 37.48 -5.24 -11.04
C ASN A 216 38.54 -5.57 -12.10
N GLY A 217 38.21 -5.54 -13.39
CA GLY A 217 39.16 -5.77 -14.50
C GLY A 217 39.80 -7.17 -14.59
N THR A 218 39.82 -7.95 -13.51
CA THR A 218 40.53 -9.23 -13.32
C THR A 218 39.60 -10.35 -12.80
N GLY A 219 38.39 -10.02 -12.33
CA GLY A 219 37.34 -10.97 -11.96
C GLY A 219 35.93 -10.36 -11.92
N GLN A 220 34.90 -11.22 -11.89
CA GLN A 220 33.48 -10.86 -11.75
C GLN A 220 32.87 -11.51 -10.52
N PHE A 221 32.10 -10.75 -9.74
CA PHE A 221 31.24 -11.25 -8.65
C PHE A 221 29.80 -10.75 -8.89
N GLY A 222 28.84 -11.66 -9.04
CA GLY A 222 27.43 -11.34 -9.28
C GLY A 222 26.53 -11.74 -8.11
N ALA A 223 25.55 -10.90 -7.75
CA ALA A 223 24.51 -11.23 -6.76
C ALA A 223 23.14 -10.66 -7.19
N GLN A 224 22.10 -11.49 -7.16
CA GLN A 224 20.72 -11.12 -7.56
C GLN A 224 19.91 -10.68 -6.32
N ILE A 225 19.37 -9.45 -6.29
CA ILE A 225 18.98 -8.82 -5.02
C ILE A 225 17.72 -7.91 -5.12
N ALA A 226 17.03 -7.74 -3.98
CA ALA A 226 15.67 -7.23 -3.86
C ALA A 226 15.49 -6.32 -2.61
N GLY A 227 15.52 -4.99 -2.76
CA GLY A 227 15.54 -4.03 -1.63
C GLY A 227 14.22 -3.29 -1.37
N SER A 228 13.85 -3.10 -0.10
CA SER A 228 12.65 -2.35 0.34
C SER A 228 12.91 -0.85 0.56
N ARG A 229 11.90 -0.01 0.31
CA ARG A 229 11.98 1.46 0.44
C ARG A 229 12.16 1.94 1.88
N LEU A 230 12.97 2.99 2.04
CA LEU A 230 13.03 3.88 3.20
C LEU A 230 12.63 5.29 2.74
N PHE A 231 11.46 5.78 3.14
CA PHE A 231 11.04 7.17 2.86
C PHE A 231 11.81 8.13 3.78
N GLN A 232 12.30 9.25 3.25
CA GLN A 232 12.92 10.30 4.06
C GLN A 232 11.90 11.41 4.36
N ASP A 233 11.49 11.48 5.63
CA ASP A 233 10.59 12.49 6.23
C ASP A 233 9.32 12.79 5.42
N GLU A 234 8.61 13.89 5.70
CA GLU A 234 7.26 14.27 5.17
C GLU A 234 7.13 14.25 3.62
N ASN A 235 8.22 13.99 2.92
CA ASN A 235 8.31 13.84 1.48
C ASN A 235 8.18 12.36 1.05
N LEU A 236 6.93 11.94 0.83
CA LEU A 236 6.60 10.63 0.26
C LEU A 236 7.10 10.41 -1.18
N MET A 237 7.69 11.43 -1.80
CA MET A 237 8.18 11.43 -3.17
C MET A 237 9.68 11.20 -3.25
N THR A 238 10.37 11.16 -2.12
CA THR A 238 11.76 10.70 -2.06
C THR A 238 11.82 9.48 -1.17
N TYR A 239 12.34 8.39 -1.73
CA TYR A 239 12.67 7.22 -0.96
C TYR A 239 14.05 6.74 -1.35
N GLU A 240 14.74 6.23 -0.36
CA GLU A 240 15.97 5.51 -0.55
C GLU A 240 15.60 4.04 -0.75
N THR A 241 16.15 3.42 -1.77
CA THR A 241 16.25 1.96 -1.81
C THR A 241 17.72 1.66 -1.85
N SER A 242 18.24 1.16 -0.74
CA SER A 242 19.64 0.75 -0.71
C SER A 242 19.74 -0.71 -1.12
N VAL A 243 20.82 -1.04 -1.80
CA VAL A 243 21.29 -2.40 -1.82
C VAL A 243 22.07 -2.59 -0.52
N GLY A 244 21.39 -3.05 0.53
CA GLY A 244 22.03 -3.58 1.74
C GLY A 244 22.10 -2.68 2.97
N GLY A 245 20.96 -2.35 3.58
CA GLY A 245 20.93 -2.04 5.01
C GLY A 245 21.15 -3.29 5.87
N ASN A 246 20.68 -4.45 5.37
CA ASN A 246 20.66 -5.72 6.09
C ASN A 246 21.31 -6.85 5.25
N PRO A 247 22.22 -7.68 5.80
CA PRO A 247 22.82 -8.82 5.08
C PRO A 247 21.82 -9.88 4.59
N MET A 248 20.57 -9.88 5.09
CA MET A 248 19.48 -10.74 4.60
C MET A 248 18.73 -10.18 3.39
N GLU A 249 18.93 -8.90 3.04
CA GLU A 249 18.28 -8.25 1.90
C GLU A 249 19.02 -8.48 0.59
N GLY A 250 20.19 -9.13 0.66
CA GLY A 250 21.15 -9.18 -0.43
C GLY A 250 21.85 -7.83 -0.56
N SER A 251 23.19 -7.82 -0.56
CA SER A 251 23.93 -6.60 -0.87
C SER A 251 25.07 -6.85 -1.86
N ILE A 252 25.34 -5.86 -2.69
CA ILE A 252 26.44 -5.87 -3.66
C ILE A 252 27.48 -4.94 -3.10
N TYR A 253 28.60 -5.53 -2.73
CA TYR A 253 29.73 -4.80 -2.18
C TYR A 253 31.03 -5.32 -2.78
N PHE A 254 32.03 -4.44 -2.76
CA PHE A 254 33.39 -4.77 -3.15
C PHE A 254 34.30 -4.55 -1.93
N GLN A 255 35.07 -5.56 -1.54
CA GLN A 255 36.00 -5.45 -0.42
C GLN A 255 37.28 -4.74 -0.90
N GLU A 256 37.60 -3.59 -0.30
CA GLU A 256 38.89 -2.92 -0.57
C GLU A 256 40.00 -3.45 0.33
N ASP A 257 39.71 -3.65 1.63
CA ASP A 257 40.61 -4.21 2.64
C ASP A 257 39.81 -4.91 3.75
N TYR A 258 40.42 -5.45 4.81
CA TYR A 258 39.71 -6.16 5.88
C TYR A 258 38.57 -5.40 6.59
N ASN A 259 38.61 -4.06 6.59
CA ASN A 259 37.68 -3.19 7.32
C ASN A 259 36.92 -2.23 6.41
N THR A 260 37.20 -2.21 5.11
CA THR A 260 36.63 -1.25 4.15
C THR A 260 35.90 -1.97 3.02
N VAL A 261 34.66 -1.54 2.77
CA VAL A 261 33.83 -2.02 1.66
C VAL A 261 33.25 -0.86 0.86
N LEU A 262 33.13 -1.06 -0.46
CA LEU A 262 32.32 -0.22 -1.33
C LEU A 262 30.94 -0.83 -1.51
N ARG A 263 29.88 -0.04 -1.45
CA ARG A 263 28.48 -0.49 -1.58
C ARG A 263 27.69 0.46 -2.47
N LEU A 264 26.61 -0.03 -3.07
CA LEU A 264 25.70 0.80 -3.86
C LEU A 264 24.46 1.23 -3.07
N LYS A 265 24.10 2.51 -3.21
CA LYS A 265 22.87 3.09 -2.69
C LYS A 265 22.09 3.74 -3.83
N PHE A 266 20.77 3.55 -3.87
CA PHE A 266 19.87 4.26 -4.77
C PHE A 266 19.05 5.25 -3.95
N VAL A 267 19.18 6.53 -4.29
CA VAL A 267 18.27 7.57 -3.83
C VAL A 267 17.34 7.85 -4.98
N ILE A 268 16.07 7.54 -4.78
CA ILE A 268 15.06 7.69 -5.80
C ILE A 268 14.14 8.82 -5.37
N THR A 269 14.27 9.93 -6.06
CA THR A 269 13.27 10.98 -6.02
C THR A 269 12.30 10.71 -7.14
N GLU A 270 11.11 10.24 -6.79
CA GLU A 270 10.00 9.93 -7.68
C GLU A 270 8.87 10.94 -7.41
N PRO A 271 8.94 12.15 -7.99
CA PRO A 271 7.86 13.13 -7.87
C PRO A 271 6.61 12.69 -8.65
N ASN A 272 6.74 11.77 -9.61
CA ASN A 272 5.64 11.17 -10.37
C ASN A 272 5.98 9.69 -10.64
N ASN A 273 5.04 8.77 -10.37
CA ASN A 273 5.18 7.34 -10.67
C ASN A 273 5.49 7.09 -12.16
N CYS A 274 6.10 5.95 -12.51
CA CYS A 274 6.52 5.54 -13.88
C CYS A 274 5.40 5.41 -14.95
N GLY A 275 4.62 6.45 -15.22
CA GLY A 275 3.52 6.45 -16.20
C GLY A 275 3.38 7.70 -17.07
N GLU A 276 4.13 8.77 -16.81
CA GLU A 276 4.09 10.00 -17.62
C GLU A 276 5.46 10.27 -18.26
N GLU A 277 5.50 10.42 -19.58
CA GLU A 277 6.72 10.59 -20.38
C GLU A 277 7.48 11.91 -20.12
N THR A 278 7.03 12.74 -19.18
CA THR A 278 7.65 14.03 -18.89
C THR A 278 8.26 14.09 -17.48
N ASN A 279 9.54 13.75 -17.43
CA ASN A 279 10.62 14.39 -16.68
C ASN A 279 10.38 14.71 -15.19
N GLY A 280 11.02 13.92 -14.31
CA GLY A 280 11.21 14.34 -12.92
C GLY A 280 11.82 13.31 -11.98
N ARG A 281 11.70 12.00 -12.29
CA ARG A 281 12.27 10.95 -11.44
C ARG A 281 13.80 10.92 -11.56
N LYS A 282 14.48 11.37 -10.50
CA LYS A 282 15.94 11.33 -10.40
C LYS A 282 16.33 10.09 -9.64
N THR A 283 17.03 9.19 -10.32
CA THR A 283 17.72 8.08 -9.65
C THR A 283 19.16 8.51 -9.48
N VAL A 284 19.52 8.78 -8.24
CA VAL A 284 20.90 9.02 -7.86
C VAL A 284 21.44 7.69 -7.36
N VAL A 285 22.48 7.18 -8.03
CA VAL A 285 23.19 5.99 -7.57
C VAL A 285 24.51 6.44 -6.97
N GLU A 286 24.72 6.07 -5.73
CA GLU A 286 25.88 6.45 -4.94
C GLU A 286 26.71 5.21 -4.66
N ILE A 287 28.04 5.30 -4.82
CA ILE A 287 28.98 4.35 -4.23
C ILE A 287 29.35 4.90 -2.87
N LEU A 288 29.01 4.16 -1.82
CA LEU A 288 29.39 4.44 -0.46
C LEU A 288 30.62 3.61 -0.11
N ARG A 289 31.68 4.27 0.35
CA ARG A 289 32.75 3.62 1.09
C ARG A 289 32.34 3.55 2.55
N SER A 290 32.16 2.33 3.05
CA SER A 290 31.87 2.06 4.45
C SER A 290 33.12 1.50 5.10
N LYS A 291 33.64 2.21 6.11
CA LYS A 291 34.82 1.80 6.88
C LYS A 291 34.41 1.47 8.31
N ALA A 292 34.76 0.27 8.78
CA ALA A 292 34.58 -0.10 10.17
C ALA A 292 35.54 0.69 11.07
N THR A 293 35.00 1.22 12.16
CA THR A 293 35.73 2.00 13.18
C THR A 293 35.33 1.52 14.57
N ASP A 294 36.10 1.89 15.60
CA ASP A 294 35.79 1.55 17.00
C ASP A 294 34.45 2.14 17.49
N LYS A 295 33.87 3.12 16.78
CA LYS A 295 32.61 3.81 17.11
C LYS A 295 31.43 3.43 16.21
N GLY A 296 31.61 2.48 15.29
CA GLY A 296 30.59 2.06 14.33
C GLY A 296 31.11 2.07 12.90
N ARG A 297 30.26 2.42 11.94
CA ARG A 297 30.62 2.55 10.53
C ARG A 297 30.66 4.00 10.13
N ASP A 298 31.75 4.40 9.49
CA ASP A 298 31.85 5.67 8.80
C ASP A 298 31.49 5.45 7.32
N GLU A 299 30.55 6.23 6.80
CA GLU A 299 30.06 6.12 5.43
C GLU A 299 30.36 7.40 4.67
N THR A 300 31.13 7.28 3.59
CA THR A 300 31.47 8.39 2.71
C THR A 300 31.01 8.09 1.30
N VAL A 301 30.30 9.02 0.67
CA VAL A 301 29.97 8.92 -0.75
C VAL A 301 31.26 9.14 -1.55
N VAL A 302 31.74 8.11 -2.24
CA VAL A 302 32.98 8.16 -3.05
C VAL A 302 32.71 8.30 -4.54
N SER A 303 31.47 8.06 -4.97
CA SER A 303 31.02 8.30 -6.35
C SER A 303 29.51 8.54 -6.35
N THR A 304 29.06 9.45 -7.20
CA THR A 304 27.64 9.74 -7.41
C THR A 304 27.39 9.81 -8.90
N VAL A 305 26.46 8.98 -9.38
CA VAL A 305 25.98 9.03 -10.75
C VAL A 305 24.51 9.35 -10.74
N ILE A 306 24.16 10.44 -11.40
CA ILE A 306 22.78 10.88 -11.56
C ILE A 306 22.30 10.35 -12.91
N PHE A 307 21.38 9.40 -12.88
CA PHE A 307 20.71 8.94 -14.08
C PHE A 307 19.53 9.88 -14.35
N ALA A 308 19.64 10.65 -15.44
CA ALA A 308 18.59 11.55 -15.90
C ALA A 308 17.41 10.78 -16.52
N ASP A 309 17.70 9.62 -17.13
CA ASP A 309 16.71 8.71 -17.71
C ASP A 309 16.36 7.59 -16.73
N ASN A 310 15.08 7.24 -16.66
CA ASN A 310 14.60 6.23 -15.73
C ASN A 310 15.01 4.79 -16.17
N PRO A 311 15.86 4.08 -15.41
CA PRO A 311 16.23 2.69 -15.71
C PRO A 311 15.07 1.70 -15.56
N ILE A 312 13.98 2.11 -14.91
CA ILE A 312 12.75 1.32 -14.71
C ILE A 312 11.80 1.44 -15.90
N CYS A 313 11.77 2.58 -16.60
CA CYS A 313 10.88 2.81 -17.74
C CYS A 313 11.42 2.25 -19.06
N LYS A 314 12.73 2.07 -19.18
CA LYS A 314 13.37 1.43 -20.33
C LYS A 314 13.83 0.06 -19.89
N SER A 315 13.13 -1.00 -20.28
CA SER A 315 13.31 -2.41 -19.83
C SER A 315 14.69 -3.02 -20.10
N THR A 316 15.65 -2.24 -20.59
CA THR A 316 16.97 -2.64 -21.05
C THR A 316 18.11 -1.75 -20.52
N LEU A 317 17.84 -0.72 -19.71
CA LEU A 317 18.91 0.17 -19.25
C LEU A 317 19.71 -0.48 -18.11
N ARG A 318 20.95 -0.86 -18.43
CA ARG A 318 21.94 -1.28 -17.44
C ARG A 318 22.63 -0.04 -16.88
N MET A 319 22.42 0.24 -15.60
CA MET A 319 23.10 1.30 -14.87
C MET A 319 24.52 0.86 -14.56
N ILE A 320 25.50 1.62 -15.01
CA ILE A 320 26.90 1.36 -14.74
C ILE A 320 27.46 2.48 -13.89
N VAL A 321 28.01 2.14 -12.74
CA VAL A 321 28.61 3.09 -11.80
C VAL A 321 30.03 2.62 -11.50
N ARG A 322 31.00 3.53 -11.60
CA ARG A 322 32.44 3.21 -11.51
C ARG A 322 33.11 3.99 -10.38
N TYR A 323 34.12 3.37 -9.80
CA TYR A 323 35.07 3.98 -8.87
C TYR A 323 36.43 3.28 -9.01
N GLY A 324 37.44 3.99 -9.51
CA GLY A 324 38.73 3.37 -9.86
C GLY A 324 38.57 2.28 -10.92
N GLU A 325 39.16 1.10 -10.67
CA GLU A 325 39.04 -0.09 -11.53
C GLU A 325 37.76 -0.90 -11.26
N ILE A 326 36.96 -0.50 -10.26
CA ILE A 326 35.78 -1.22 -9.81
C ILE A 326 34.56 -0.69 -10.57
N GLN A 327 33.81 -1.61 -11.16
CA GLN A 327 32.57 -1.33 -11.87
C GLN A 327 31.42 -2.11 -11.23
N PHE A 328 30.40 -1.38 -10.80
CA PHE A 328 29.09 -1.94 -10.52
C PHE A 328 28.18 -1.80 -11.72
N SER A 329 27.41 -2.84 -12.00
CA SER A 329 26.55 -2.92 -13.17
C SER A 329 25.18 -3.47 -12.76
N CYS A 330 24.20 -2.59 -12.64
CA CYS A 330 22.86 -2.90 -12.17
C CYS A 330 21.86 -2.88 -13.31
N GLN A 331 21.14 -3.98 -13.48
CA GLN A 331 19.94 -4.03 -14.29
C GLN A 331 18.73 -4.02 -13.37
N TYR A 332 17.81 -3.11 -13.63
CA TYR A 332 16.52 -3.15 -12.97
C TYR A 332 15.74 -4.39 -13.44
N PHE A 333 15.25 -5.17 -12.48
CA PHE A 333 14.70 -6.50 -12.72
C PHE A 333 13.19 -6.60 -12.50
N ALA A 334 12.66 -5.94 -11.46
CA ALA A 334 11.28 -6.07 -11.04
C ALA A 334 10.92 -4.99 -9.99
N SER A 335 9.68 -4.91 -9.52
CA SER A 335 9.29 -4.06 -8.40
C SER A 335 8.06 -4.60 -7.68
N GLU A 336 8.20 -5.04 -6.42
CA GLU A 336 7.08 -5.65 -5.68
C GLU A 336 6.23 -4.60 -4.98
N GLY A 337 4.92 -4.80 -4.87
CA GLY A 337 4.04 -3.78 -4.29
C GLY A 337 3.81 -2.55 -5.19
N THR A 338 4.22 -2.63 -6.46
CA THR A 338 3.63 -1.86 -7.56
C THR A 338 2.70 -2.75 -8.37
N THR A 339 1.77 -2.17 -9.11
CA THR A 339 1.22 -2.79 -10.33
C THR A 339 1.63 -2.14 -11.62
N SER A 340 2.06 -0.89 -11.54
CA SER A 340 2.31 -0.05 -12.70
C SER A 340 3.78 -0.12 -13.14
N SER A 341 4.60 -0.90 -12.44
CA SER A 341 5.93 -1.24 -12.96
C SER A 341 5.80 -2.41 -13.95
N PRO A 342 6.49 -2.41 -15.12
CA PRO A 342 6.58 -3.54 -16.09
C PRO A 342 7.18 -4.86 -15.54
N PHE A 343 7.22 -4.93 -14.23
CA PHE A 343 8.24 -5.50 -13.38
C PHE A 343 7.60 -5.90 -12.03
N SER A 344 6.32 -5.58 -11.82
CA SER A 344 5.51 -6.14 -10.74
C SER A 344 5.58 -7.67 -10.74
N THR A 345 6.05 -8.27 -9.65
CA THR A 345 6.00 -9.73 -9.45
C THR A 345 4.59 -10.13 -9.00
N GLY A 346 3.65 -10.03 -9.92
CA GLY A 346 2.32 -10.63 -9.86
C GLY A 346 2.05 -11.42 -11.13
N LEU A 347 2.35 -12.73 -11.09
CA LEU A 347 2.03 -13.74 -12.11
C LEU A 347 2.52 -13.42 -13.52
N ARG A 348 3.76 -13.82 -13.84
CA ARG A 348 4.06 -14.21 -15.22
C ARG A 348 3.13 -15.38 -15.58
N LYS A 349 2.25 -15.16 -16.56
CA LYS A 349 1.60 -16.22 -17.32
C LYS A 349 2.68 -17.21 -17.79
N LYS A 350 2.53 -18.49 -17.46
CA LYS A 350 2.95 -19.54 -18.40
C LYS A 350 1.82 -19.72 -19.39
#